data_AF-A0A5C4SIF6-F1
#
_entry.id   AF-A0A5C4SIF6-F1
#
_cell.length_a   1.000
_cell.length_b   1.000
_cell.length_c   1.000
_cell.angle_alpha   90.00
_cell.angle_beta   90.00
_cell.angle_gamma   90.00
#
_symmetry.space_group_name_H-M   'P 1'
#
loop_
_entity.id
_entity.type
_entity.pdbx_description
1 polymer ?
#
loop_
_entity_poly.entity_id
_entity_poly.type
_entity_poly.pdbx_seq_one_letter_code
_entity_poly.pdbx_strand_id
1 'polypeptide(L)'
;MVLNNIEKLLEKYENGETSLKEEQVLKNYFSGSNVAPQLEMYKPMFTYFLANQKEQFTKDVPLKTKQNFNYKWISVAAVIVLMIGFYIGKVNHSNDLGTYDDPQLAFNEFSKSMELISNQFNKGTATVGYLNEVNKGTSTLGYLNEIENSTRIIFKN
;
A
#
# COMPACT_ATOMS: atom_id res chain seq x y z
N MET A 1 -8.33 66.04 -13.26
CA MET A 1 -9.22 65.32 -12.31
C MET A 1 -9.12 63.79 -12.43
N VAL A 2 -8.78 63.19 -13.58
CA VAL A 2 -8.65 61.72 -13.73
C VAL A 2 -7.35 61.14 -13.12
N LEU A 3 -6.24 61.90 -13.13
CA LEU A 3 -4.94 61.46 -12.61
C LEU A 3 -4.96 61.16 -11.09
N ASN A 4 -5.54 62.08 -10.32
CA ASN A 4 -5.66 61.99 -8.86
C ASN A 4 -6.41 60.73 -8.40
N ASN A 5 -7.32 60.21 -9.23
CA ASN A 5 -8.08 59.01 -8.89
C ASN A 5 -7.25 57.74 -9.10
N ILE A 6 -6.37 57.69 -10.10
CA ILE A 6 -5.51 56.53 -10.35
C ILE A 6 -4.40 56.45 -9.30
N GLU A 7 -3.80 57.58 -8.93
CA GLU A 7 -2.77 57.63 -7.88
C GLU A 7 -3.31 57.17 -6.52
N LYS A 8 -4.50 57.65 -6.14
CA LYS A 8 -5.19 57.20 -4.92
C LYS A 8 -5.55 55.71 -4.97
N LEU A 9 -5.93 55.21 -6.14
CA LEU A 9 -6.25 53.79 -6.33
C LEU A 9 -5.00 52.91 -6.25
N LEU A 10 -3.86 53.44 -6.71
CA LEU A 10 -2.56 52.78 -6.64
C LEU A 10 -2.04 52.73 -5.19
N GLU A 11 -2.17 53.81 -4.43
CA GLU A 11 -1.87 53.82 -2.99
C GLU A 11 -2.71 52.77 -2.24
N LYS A 12 -4.01 52.70 -2.56
CA LYS A 12 -4.91 51.68 -2.00
C LYS A 12 -4.49 50.25 -2.39
N TYR A 13 -3.98 50.07 -3.62
CA TYR A 13 -3.48 48.78 -4.11
C TYR A 13 -2.19 48.37 -3.39
N GLU A 14 -1.26 49.30 -3.20
CA GLU A 14 -0.03 49.07 -2.42
C GLU A 14 -0.34 48.71 -0.96
N ASN A 15 -1.41 49.27 -0.39
CA ASN A 15 -1.92 48.92 0.93
C ASN A 15 -2.76 47.63 0.98
N GLY A 16 -3.05 47.00 -0.16
CA GLY A 16 -3.84 45.76 -0.24
C GLY A 16 -5.34 45.94 0.07
N GLU A 17 -5.87 47.15 -0.07
CA GLU A 17 -7.27 47.49 0.26
C GLU A 17 -8.19 47.54 -0.97
N THR A 18 -7.68 47.22 -2.16
CA THR A 18 -8.44 47.26 -3.40
C THR A 18 -9.46 46.13 -3.52
N SER A 19 -10.57 46.44 -4.18
CA SER A 19 -11.56 45.45 -4.65
C SER A 19 -11.24 45.00 -6.08
N LEU A 20 -11.75 43.83 -6.48
CA LEU A 20 -11.58 43.29 -7.83
C LEU A 20 -11.99 44.26 -8.95
N LYS A 21 -13.02 45.09 -8.71
CA LYS A 21 -13.46 46.11 -9.69
C LYS A 21 -12.44 47.24 -9.83
N GLU A 22 -11.83 47.68 -8.74
CA GLU A 22 -10.81 48.72 -8.72
C GLU A 22 -9.52 48.24 -9.39
N GLU A 23 -9.11 47.00 -9.12
CA GLU A 23 -7.95 46.37 -9.76
C GLU A 23 -8.13 46.23 -11.27
N GLN A 24 -9.35 45.96 -11.72
CA GLN A 24 -9.66 45.91 -13.15
C GLN A 24 -9.52 47.28 -13.83
N VAL A 25 -9.83 48.38 -13.11
CA VAL A 25 -9.58 49.74 -13.59
C VAL A 25 -8.08 50.03 -13.69
N LEU A 26 -7.28 49.67 -12.67
CA LEU A 26 -5.82 49.80 -12.72
C LEU A 26 -5.24 49.00 -13.90
N LYS A 27 -5.66 47.73 -14.05
CA LYS A 27 -5.21 46.86 -15.12
C LYS A 27 -5.51 47.47 -16.50
N ASN A 28 -6.72 47.99 -16.71
CA ASN A 28 -7.10 48.63 -17.97
C ASN A 28 -6.28 49.90 -18.24
N TYR A 29 -6.05 50.73 -17.21
CA TYR A 29 -5.27 51.96 -17.33
C TYR A 29 -3.82 51.67 -17.77
N PHE A 30 -3.14 50.74 -17.10
CA PHE A 30 -1.75 50.38 -17.41
C PHE A 30 -1.58 49.51 -18.66
N SER A 31 -2.67 48.92 -19.17
CA SER A 31 -2.68 48.23 -20.47
C SER A 31 -2.75 49.18 -21.66
N GLY A 32 -3.12 50.45 -21.42
CA GLY A 32 -3.20 51.47 -22.46
C GLY A 32 -1.83 52.00 -22.91
N SER A 33 -1.81 52.65 -24.06
CA SER A 33 -0.61 53.31 -24.60
C SER A 33 -0.28 54.65 -23.93
N ASN A 34 -1.26 55.30 -23.28
CA ASN A 34 -1.12 56.63 -22.71
C ASN A 34 -1.15 56.60 -21.16
N VAL A 35 -0.03 56.17 -20.57
CA VAL A 35 0.19 56.17 -19.11
C VAL A 35 0.99 57.42 -18.75
N ALA A 36 0.67 58.05 -17.62
CA ALA A 36 1.40 59.23 -17.18
C ALA A 36 2.88 58.91 -16.90
N PRO A 37 3.84 59.80 -17.23
CA PRO A 37 5.27 59.51 -17.09
C PRO A 37 5.69 59.08 -15.67
N GLN A 38 5.09 59.67 -14.64
CA GLN A 38 5.36 59.33 -13.23
C GLN A 38 4.87 57.94 -12.82
N LEU A 39 3.92 57.36 -13.56
CA LEU A 39 3.31 56.05 -13.27
C LEU A 39 3.82 54.95 -14.20
N GLU A 40 4.67 55.29 -15.17
CA GLU A 40 5.18 54.36 -16.17
C GLU A 40 5.99 53.21 -15.54
N MET A 41 6.62 53.46 -14.38
CA MET A 41 7.32 52.46 -13.57
C MET A 41 6.41 51.28 -13.15
N TYR A 42 5.10 51.51 -12.97
CA TYR A 42 4.15 50.49 -12.54
C TYR A 42 3.59 49.64 -13.68
N LYS A 43 3.75 50.09 -14.93
CA LYS A 43 3.27 49.42 -16.13
C LYS A 43 3.64 47.92 -16.22
N PRO A 44 4.92 47.50 -16.04
CA PRO A 44 5.30 46.10 -16.12
C PRO A 44 4.54 45.19 -15.14
N MET A 45 4.16 45.70 -13.95
CA MET A 45 3.44 44.95 -12.93
C MET A 45 2.06 44.48 -13.42
N PHE A 46 1.35 45.33 -14.16
CA PHE A 46 0.01 45.04 -14.67
C PHE A 46 0.02 44.35 -16.04
N THR A 47 1.05 44.59 -16.86
CA THR A 47 1.14 44.02 -18.21
C THR A 47 1.70 42.59 -18.22
N TYR A 48 2.53 42.21 -17.25
CA TYR A 48 3.15 40.87 -17.20
C TYR A 48 2.11 39.74 -17.17
N PHE A 49 1.05 39.89 -16.38
CA PHE A 49 0.00 38.88 -16.25
C PHE A 49 -0.85 38.72 -17.52
N LEU A 50 -0.92 39.73 -18.39
CA LEU A 50 -1.69 39.64 -19.64
C LEU A 50 -1.02 38.71 -20.67
N ALA A 51 0.31 38.69 -20.71
CA ALA A 51 1.04 37.78 -21.59
C ALA A 51 0.87 36.32 -21.14
N ASN A 52 0.99 36.08 -19.83
CA ASN A 52 0.97 34.74 -19.24
C ASN A 52 -0.45 34.16 -19.07
N GLN A 53 -1.50 34.99 -19.08
CA GLN A 53 -2.90 34.50 -19.03
C GLN A 53 -3.28 33.61 -20.23
N LYS A 54 -2.51 33.66 -21.32
CA LYS A 54 -2.70 32.80 -22.50
C LYS A 54 -2.16 31.38 -22.28
N GLU A 55 -1.30 31.15 -21.30
CA GLU A 55 -0.79 29.83 -20.96
C GLU A 55 -1.85 29.07 -20.15
N GLN A 56 -2.72 28.35 -20.86
CA GLN A 56 -3.63 27.41 -20.21
C GLN A 56 -2.96 26.04 -20.12
N PHE A 57 -3.06 25.41 -18.94
CA PHE A 57 -2.65 24.03 -18.76
C PHE A 57 -3.64 23.11 -19.49
N THR A 58 -3.33 22.76 -20.74
CA THR A 58 -4.20 21.94 -21.62
C THR A 58 -4.02 20.44 -21.43
N LYS A 59 -3.24 20.02 -20.44
CA LYS A 59 -2.94 18.61 -20.23
C LYS A 59 -4.04 17.97 -19.38
N ASP A 60 -4.63 16.91 -19.90
CA ASP A 60 -5.57 16.09 -19.13
C ASP A 60 -4.89 15.60 -17.84
N VAL A 61 -5.47 15.96 -16.70
CA VAL A 61 -5.04 15.43 -15.41
C VAL A 61 -5.76 14.09 -15.22
N PRO A 62 -5.04 12.95 -15.20
CA PRO A 62 -5.67 11.67 -14.94
C PRO A 62 -6.10 11.60 -13.47
N LEU A 63 -7.31 12.08 -13.18
CA LEU A 63 -7.91 11.97 -11.87
C LEU A 63 -8.38 10.53 -11.68
N LYS A 64 -7.63 9.75 -10.89
CA LYS A 64 -8.13 8.46 -10.37
C LYS A 64 -9.24 8.74 -9.37
N THR A 65 -10.46 8.79 -9.88
CA THR A 65 -11.69 8.87 -9.09
C THR A 65 -11.84 7.61 -8.21
N LYS A 66 -12.44 7.81 -7.03
CA LYS A 66 -12.56 6.84 -5.94
C LYS A 66 -13.16 5.52 -6.44
N GLN A 67 -12.53 4.40 -6.09
CA GLN A 67 -13.07 3.08 -6.38
C GLN A 67 -14.40 2.87 -5.65
N ASN A 68 -15.45 2.62 -6.42
CA ASN A 68 -16.76 2.28 -5.90
C ASN A 68 -16.73 0.81 -5.46
N PHE A 69 -16.57 0.56 -4.16
CA PHE A 69 -16.66 -0.80 -3.64
C PHE A 69 -18.13 -1.25 -3.65
N ASN A 70 -18.42 -2.39 -4.27
CA ASN A 70 -19.78 -2.89 -4.39
C ASN A 70 -20.18 -3.67 -3.13
N TYR A 71 -20.64 -2.94 -2.11
CA TYR A 71 -21.10 -3.48 -0.83
C TYR A 71 -22.26 -4.50 -0.95
N LYS A 72 -22.92 -4.60 -2.12
CA LYS A 72 -23.96 -5.61 -2.37
C LYS A 72 -23.44 -7.04 -2.21
N TRP A 73 -22.16 -7.29 -2.55
CA TRP A 73 -21.56 -8.61 -2.40
C TRP A 73 -21.23 -8.98 -0.95
N ILE A 74 -21.11 -8.00 -0.05
CA ILE A 74 -20.85 -8.26 1.38
C ILE A 74 -22.07 -8.88 2.06
N SER A 75 -23.28 -8.45 1.68
CA SER A 75 -24.52 -9.02 2.21
C SER A 75 -24.67 -10.49 1.82
N VAL A 76 -24.34 -10.85 0.57
CA VAL A 76 -24.36 -12.24 0.10
C VAL A 76 -23.32 -13.08 0.84
N ALA A 77 -22.10 -12.56 1.02
CA ALA A 77 -21.05 -13.25 1.76
C ALA A 77 -21.43 -13.51 3.22
N ALA A 78 -22.06 -12.53 3.90
CA ALA A 78 -22.48 -12.67 5.29
C ALA A 78 -23.50 -13.82 5.48
N VAL A 79 -24.46 -13.96 4.56
CA VAL A 79 -25.45 -15.05 4.60
C VAL A 79 -24.79 -16.41 4.40
N ILE A 80 -23.83 -16.52 3.48
CA ILE A 80 -23.07 -17.76 3.25
C ILE A 80 -22.27 -18.13 4.49
N VAL A 81 -21.57 -17.18 5.11
CA VAL A 81 -20.79 -17.40 6.34
C VAL A 81 -21.69 -17.86 7.49
N LEU A 82 -22.86 -17.27 7.67
CA LEU A 82 -23.83 -17.69 8.69
C LEU A 82 -24.36 -19.10 8.43
N MET A 83 -24.66 -19.45 7.18
CA MET A 83 -25.08 -20.82 6.82
C MET A 83 -23.99 -21.85 7.08
N ILE A 84 -22.74 -21.56 6.71
CA ILE A 84 -21.59 -22.43 6.99
C ILE A 84 -21.37 -22.56 8.50
N GLY A 85 -21.42 -21.44 9.23
CA GLY A 85 -21.25 -21.44 10.69
C GLY A 85 -22.32 -22.28 11.40
N PHE A 86 -23.58 -22.16 10.98
CA PHE A 86 -24.67 -22.97 11.51
C PHE A 86 -24.52 -24.45 11.14
N TYR A 87 -24.13 -24.76 9.90
CA TYR A 87 -23.91 -26.13 9.43
C TYR A 87 -22.79 -26.82 10.24
N ILE A 88 -21.62 -26.19 10.38
CA ILE A 88 -20.51 -26.72 11.19
C ILE A 88 -20.93 -26.87 12.65
N GLY A 89 -21.64 -25.88 13.21
CA GLY A 89 -22.19 -25.96 14.57
C GLY A 89 -23.13 -27.15 14.78
N LYS A 90 -23.90 -27.54 13.76
CA LYS A 90 -24.79 -28.70 13.80
C LYS A 90 -24.06 -30.04 13.63
N VAL A 91 -23.00 -30.08 12.81
CA VAL A 91 -22.16 -31.28 12.60
C VAL A 91 -21.44 -31.71 13.88
N ASN A 92 -21.12 -30.77 14.77
CA ASN A 92 -20.48 -31.06 16.06
C ASN A 92 -21.46 -31.57 17.14
N HIS A 93 -22.74 -31.81 16.81
CA HIS A 93 -23.76 -32.31 17.73
C HIS A 93 -24.08 -33.80 17.60
N SER A 94 -23.22 -34.58 16.95
CA SER A 94 -23.22 -36.04 17.03
C SER A 94 -22.11 -36.49 17.98
N ASN A 95 -22.46 -36.92 19.19
CA ASN A 95 -21.56 -37.55 20.17
C ASN A 95 -21.07 -38.96 19.73
N ASP A 96 -21.07 -39.23 18.43
CA ASP A 96 -20.64 -40.52 17.90
C ASP A 96 -19.11 -40.50 17.75
N LEU A 97 -18.44 -41.16 18.70
CA LEU A 97 -16.99 -41.29 18.75
C LEU A 97 -16.45 -42.37 17.78
N GLY A 98 -17.31 -42.94 16.92
CA GLY A 98 -16.90 -43.84 15.84
C GLY A 98 -16.63 -45.28 16.29
N THR A 99 -17.35 -45.76 17.30
CA THR A 99 -17.25 -47.16 17.72
C THR A 99 -18.14 -48.02 16.85
N TYR A 100 -17.56 -48.99 16.14
CA TYR A 100 -18.30 -49.95 15.34
C TYR A 100 -18.60 -51.22 16.16
N ASP A 101 -19.86 -51.65 16.17
CA ASP A 101 -20.29 -52.86 16.89
C ASP A 101 -19.79 -54.16 16.22
N ASP A 102 -19.53 -54.13 14.91
CA ASP A 102 -18.98 -55.25 14.15
C ASP A 102 -17.42 -55.21 14.16
N PRO A 103 -16.75 -56.23 14.74
CA PRO A 103 -15.30 -56.30 14.77
C PRO A 103 -14.63 -56.28 13.38
N GLN A 104 -15.27 -56.87 12.36
CA GLN A 104 -14.70 -56.90 11.01
C GLN A 104 -14.71 -55.51 10.37
N LEU A 105 -15.82 -54.79 10.50
CA LEU A 105 -15.94 -53.42 10.01
C LEU A 105 -15.00 -52.46 10.76
N ALA A 106 -14.90 -52.60 12.09
CA ALA A 106 -13.97 -51.82 12.91
C ALA A 106 -12.52 -51.99 12.46
N PHE A 107 -12.10 -53.24 12.23
CA PHE A 107 -10.75 -53.55 11.78
C PHE A 107 -10.45 -53.00 10.38
N ASN A 108 -11.43 -53.05 9.47
CA ASN A 108 -11.29 -52.52 8.12
C ASN A 108 -11.09 -51.00 8.11
N GLU A 109 -11.91 -50.26 8.86
CA GLU A 109 -11.79 -48.79 8.97
C GLU A 109 -10.51 -48.39 9.72
N PHE A 110 -10.14 -49.13 10.76
CA PHE A 110 -8.84 -48.95 11.43
C PHE A 110 -7.68 -49.15 10.44
N SER A 111 -7.67 -50.24 9.67
CA SER A 111 -6.62 -50.54 8.69
C SER A 111 -6.48 -49.41 7.66
N LYS A 112 -7.61 -48.90 7.16
CA LYS A 112 -7.65 -47.79 6.21
C LYS A 112 -7.11 -46.48 6.80
N SER A 113 -7.51 -46.14 8.03
CA SER A 113 -6.98 -44.95 8.71
C SER A 113 -5.48 -45.09 9.01
N MET A 114 -5.03 -46.28 9.42
CA MET A 114 -3.63 -46.58 9.67
C MET A 114 -2.78 -46.52 8.40
N GLU A 115 -3.33 -46.95 7.25
CA GLU A 115 -2.70 -46.79 5.94
C GLU A 115 -2.49 -45.31 5.59
N LEU A 116 -3.49 -44.46 5.82
CA LEU A 116 -3.38 -43.01 5.60
C LEU A 116 -2.32 -42.39 6.50
N ILE A 117 -2.31 -42.76 7.79
CA ILE A 117 -1.30 -42.31 8.76
C ILE A 117 0.10 -42.78 8.31
N SER A 118 0.25 -44.04 7.92
CA SER A 118 1.51 -44.61 7.44
C SER A 118 2.01 -43.87 6.19
N ASN A 119 1.14 -43.62 5.22
CA ASN A 119 1.49 -42.87 4.02
C ASN A 119 1.94 -41.44 4.33
N GLN A 120 1.27 -40.76 5.26
CA GLN A 120 1.67 -39.41 5.66
C GLN A 120 2.96 -39.41 6.49
N PHE A 121 3.14 -40.39 7.36
CA PHE A 121 4.37 -40.59 8.13
C PHE A 121 5.56 -40.85 7.21
N ASN A 122 5.41 -41.73 6.21
CA ASN A 122 6.45 -42.03 5.22
C ASN A 122 6.84 -40.80 4.38
N LYS A 123 5.88 -39.95 4.03
CA LYS A 123 6.17 -38.65 3.39
C LYS A 123 6.92 -37.71 4.33
N GLY A 124 6.55 -37.68 5.61
CA GLY A 124 7.21 -36.89 6.65
C GLY A 124 8.66 -37.35 6.89
N THR A 125 8.89 -38.65 7.00
CA THR A 125 10.23 -39.23 7.20
C THR A 125 11.14 -38.98 6.00
N ALA A 126 10.62 -39.05 4.77
CA ALA A 126 11.36 -38.67 3.57
C ALA A 126 11.78 -37.19 3.59
N THR A 127 10.93 -36.30 4.11
CA THR A 127 11.19 -34.85 4.17
C THR A 127 12.29 -34.51 5.18
N VAL A 128 12.45 -35.27 6.26
CA VAL A 128 13.50 -35.05 7.27
C VAL A 128 14.81 -35.78 6.96
N GLY A 129 14.92 -36.44 5.80
CA GLY A 129 16.13 -37.15 5.37
C GLY A 129 17.38 -36.25 5.32
N TYR A 130 17.23 -34.94 5.09
CA TYR A 130 18.35 -33.98 5.12
C TYR A 130 19.03 -33.88 6.49
N LEU A 131 18.34 -34.20 7.59
CA LEU A 131 18.92 -34.21 8.94
C LEU A 131 20.05 -35.23 9.06
N ASN A 132 20.01 -36.31 8.27
CA ASN A 132 21.09 -37.28 8.19
C ASN A 132 22.37 -36.68 7.58
N GLU A 133 22.23 -35.86 6.54
CA GLU A 133 23.35 -35.14 5.92
C GLU A 133 23.89 -34.03 6.82
N VAL A 134 23.02 -33.33 7.56
CA VAL A 134 23.42 -32.36 8.59
C VAL A 134 24.26 -33.04 9.67
N ASN A 135 23.87 -34.22 10.15
CA ASN A 135 24.66 -34.99 11.13
C ASN A 135 26.04 -35.41 10.61
N LYS A 136 26.16 -35.80 9.34
CA LYS A 136 27.48 -36.07 8.74
C LYS A 136 28.34 -34.81 8.67
N GLY A 137 27.74 -33.68 8.31
CA GLY A 137 28.39 -32.37 8.29
C GLY A 137 28.90 -31.96 9.67
N THR A 138 28.09 -32.12 10.72
CA THR A 138 28.48 -31.80 12.11
C THR A 138 29.60 -32.71 12.62
N SER A 139 29.61 -34.01 12.26
CA SER A 139 30.75 -34.89 12.54
C SER A 139 32.04 -34.43 11.86
N THR A 140 31.94 -33.97 10.60
CA THR A 140 33.09 -33.45 9.83
C THR A 140 33.66 -32.18 10.48
N LEU A 141 32.81 -31.27 10.96
CA LEU A 141 33.24 -30.09 11.72
C LEU A 141 33.95 -30.47 13.02
N GLY A 142 33.54 -31.56 13.68
CA GLY A 142 34.25 -32.12 14.83
C GLY A 142 35.70 -32.49 14.51
N TYR A 143 35.93 -33.21 13.41
CA TYR A 143 37.28 -33.56 12.96
C TYR A 143 38.12 -32.32 12.60
N LEU A 144 37.51 -31.31 11.96
CA LEU A 144 38.20 -30.06 11.65
C LEU A 144 38.63 -29.30 12.91
N ASN A 145 37.78 -29.27 13.94
CA ASN A 145 38.10 -28.66 15.22
C ASN A 145 39.20 -29.43 15.98
N GLU A 146 39.26 -30.76 15.86
CA GLU A 146 40.37 -31.56 16.40
C GLU A 146 41.68 -31.24 15.67
N ILE A 147 41.66 -31.19 14.34
CA ILE A 147 42.83 -30.83 13.52
C ILE A 147 43.32 -29.42 13.85
N GLU A 148 42.43 -28.43 13.91
CA GLU A 148 42.77 -27.05 14.26
C GLU A 148 43.44 -26.98 15.64
N ASN A 149 42.90 -27.70 16.63
CA ASN A 149 43.50 -27.76 17.97
C ASN A 149 44.89 -28.41 17.96
N SER A 150 45.07 -29.51 17.24
CA SER A 150 46.39 -30.16 17.11
C SER A 150 47.40 -29.27 16.38
N THR A 151 47.01 -28.64 15.27
CA THR A 151 47.84 -27.69 14.52
C THR A 151 48.21 -26.48 15.38
N ARG A 152 47.24 -25.91 16.12
CA ARG A 152 47.50 -24.81 17.06
C ARG A 152 48.47 -25.19 18.18
N ILE A 153 48.50 -26.45 18.62
CA ILE A 153 49.49 -26.92 19.60
C ILE A 153 50.89 -27.03 18.97
N ILE A 154 50.99 -27.52 17.73
CA ILE A 154 52.27 -27.77 17.05
C ILE A 154 52.92 -26.49 16.52
N PHE A 155 52.13 -25.56 15.98
CA PHE A 155 52.62 -24.36 15.30
C PHE A 155 52.55 -23.09 16.17
N LYS A 156 52.25 -23.21 17.46
CA LYS A 156 52.36 -22.11 18.41
C LYS A 156 53.83 -21.96 18.84
N ASN A 157 54.60 -21.30 17.99
CA ASN A 157 55.84 -20.60 18.31
C ASN A 157 55.82 -19.26 17.58
#